data_AF-A0A8R7Q2E1-F1
#
_entry.id   AF-A0A8R7Q2E1-F1
#
_cell.length_a   1.000
_cell.length_b   1.000
_cell.length_c   1.000
_cell.angle_alpha   90.00
_cell.angle_beta   90.00
_cell.angle_gamma   90.00
#
_symmetry.space_group_name_H-M   'P 1'
#
loop_
_entity.id
_entity.type
_entity.pdbx_description
1 polymer ?
#
loop_
_entity_poly.entity_id
_entity_poly.type
_entity_poly.pdbx_seq_one_letter_code
_entity_poly.pdbx_strand_id
1 'polypeptide(L)' 'MGNYKFLSSPMVLGDSDIDLILGMDWLSKHKAQLDCAAREIQLTHSSEEAIIYAAGDEIIRQFSLNEKGEL' A
#
# COMPACT_ATOMS: atom_id res chain seq x y z
N MET A 1 -5.91 2.63 -20.86
CA MET A 1 -5.63 2.33 -19.44
C MET A 1 -5.90 3.61 -18.65
N GLY A 2 -6.80 3.56 -17.67
CA GLY A 2 -7.23 4.76 -16.92
C GLY A 2 -6.09 5.35 -16.09
N ASN A 3 -5.96 6.69 -16.10
CA ASN A 3 -5.06 7.40 -15.19
C ASN A 3 -5.79 7.62 -13.86
N TYR A 4 -5.80 6.60 -12.99
CA TYR A 4 -6.39 6.72 -11.67
C TYR A 4 -5.47 7.48 -10.73
N LYS A 5 -6.00 8.48 -10.02
CA LYS A 5 -5.24 9.32 -9.10
C LYS A 5 -5.78 9.14 -7.69
N PHE A 6 -4.89 8.76 -6.77
CA PHE A 6 -5.20 8.70 -5.36
C PHE A 6 -4.46 9.82 -4.63
N LEU A 7 -5.20 10.61 -3.85
CA LEU A 7 -4.63 11.72 -3.09
C LEU A 7 -4.12 11.21 -1.74
N SER A 8 -2.91 11.61 -1.36
CA SER A 8 -2.31 11.37 -0.06
C SER A 8 -1.68 12.67 0.47
N SER A 9 -1.59 12.78 1.80
CA SER A 9 -0.94 13.91 2.48
C SER A 9 0.23 13.36 3.30
N PRO A 10 1.40 13.12 2.67
CA PRO A 10 2.54 12.52 3.36
C PRO A 10 3.22 13.50 4.32
N MET A 11 3.92 12.94 5.30
CA MET A 11 4.84 13.66 6.19
C MET A 11 6.28 13.23 5.89
N VAL A 12 7.23 14.17 5.93
CA VAL A 12 8.64 13.88 5.64
C VAL A 12 9.26 13.16 6.83
N LEU A 13 9.82 11.98 6.57
CA LEU A 13 10.51 11.16 7.56
C LEU A 13 12.04 11.31 7.41
N GLY A 14 12.56 12.51 7.67
CA GLY A 14 14.01 12.79 7.69
C GLY A 14 14.80 12.24 6.49
N ASP A 15 16.07 11.90 6.72
CA ASP A 15 16.90 11.17 5.76
C ASP A 15 16.57 9.68 5.86
N SER A 16 15.72 9.19 4.95
CA SER A 16 15.29 7.80 4.87
C SER A 16 15.37 7.30 3.43
N ASP A 17 15.74 6.03 3.24
CA ASP A 17 15.76 5.36 1.93
C ASP A 17 14.36 4.96 1.43
N ILE A 18 13.30 5.39 2.11
CA ILE A 18 11.91 5.05 1.80
C ILE A 18 11.21 6.23 1.16
N ASP A 19 10.75 6.06 -0.08
CA ASP A 19 10.11 7.12 -0.86
C ASP A 19 8.75 7.56 -0.29
N LEU A 20 7.88 6.60 0.02
CA LEU A 20 6.51 6.86 0.49
C LEU A 20 5.98 5.69 1.32
N ILE A 21 5.47 6.00 2.51
CA ILE A 21 4.74 5.04 3.34
C ILE A 21 3.27 5.45 3.35
N LEU A 22 2.40 4.52 2.93
CA LEU A 22 0.96 4.69 3.02
C LEU A 22 0.46 3.99 4.28
N GLY A 23 0.03 4.79 5.25
CA GLY A 23 -0.51 4.30 6.52
C GLY A 23 -1.90 3.68 6.38
N MET A 24 -2.34 3.05 7.47
CA MET A 24 -3.63 2.36 7.55
C MET A 24 -4.84 3.27 7.34
N ASP A 25 -4.76 4.56 7.72
CA ASP A 25 -5.84 5.51 7.49
C ASP A 25 -6.12 5.71 6.01
N TRP A 26 -5.06 5.82 5.22
CA TRP A 26 -5.15 5.96 3.78
C TRP A 26 -5.66 4.66 3.14
N LEU A 27 -5.13 3.52 3.58
CA LEU A 27 -5.57 2.21 3.09
C LEU A 27 -7.05 1.96 3.39
N SER A 28 -7.51 2.30 4.59
CA SER A 28 -8.91 2.14 5.01
C SER A 28 -9.84 3.05 4.22
N LYS A 29 -9.43 4.31 3.97
CA LYS A 29 -10.18 5.25 3.13
C LYS A 29 -10.44 4.72 1.72
N HIS A 30 -9.48 3.97 1.18
CA HIS A 30 -9.57 3.36 -0.15
C HIS A 30 -9.97 1.89 -0.14
N LYS A 31 -10.54 1.40 0.99
CA LYS A 31 -11.02 0.02 1.14
C LYS A 31 -9.99 -1.01 0.68
N ALA A 32 -8.73 -0.77 1.01
CA ALA A 32 -7.63 -1.58 0.53
C ALA A 32 -7.78 -3.05 0.96
N GLN A 33 -7.61 -3.97 0.02
CA GLN A 33 -7.51 -5.40 0.29
C GLN A 33 -6.14 -5.88 -0.15
N LEU A 34 -5.39 -6.42 0.81
CA LEU A 34 -4.06 -6.97 0.59
C LEU A 34 -4.18 -8.48 0.45
N ASP A 35 -3.88 -9.02 -0.73
CA ASP A 35 -3.73 -10.45 -0.95
C ASP A 35 -2.23 -10.77 -1.03
N CYS A 36 -1.69 -11.23 0.10
CA CYS A 36 -0.27 -11.59 0.18
C CYS A 36 0.07 -12.84 -0.64
N ALA A 37 -0.88 -13.74 -0.88
CA ALA A 37 -0.66 -14.97 -1.65
C ALA A 37 -0.56 -14.64 -3.15
N ALA A 38 -1.46 -13.78 -3.63
CA ALA A 38 -1.44 -13.25 -4.99
C ALA A 38 -0.39 -12.14 -5.20
N ARG A 39 0.20 -11.61 -4.13
CA ARG A 39 1.10 -10.45 -4.13
C ARG A 39 0.44 -9.22 -4.76
N GLU A 40 -0.82 -9.01 -4.39
CA GLU A 40 -1.69 -7.98 -4.96
C GLU A 40 -2.27 -7.08 -3.89
N ILE A 41 -2.53 -5.83 -4.27
CA ILE A 41 -3.35 -4.91 -3.52
C ILE A 41 -4.49 -4.40 -4.39
N GLN A 42 -5.72 -4.55 -3.90
CA GLN A 42 -6.90 -3.95 -4.47
C GLN A 42 -7.22 -2.64 -3.74
N LEU A 43 -7.45 -1.56 -4.49
CA LEU A 43 -7.88 -0.27 -3.98
C LEU A 43 -9.19 0.14 -4.65
N THR A 44 -10.07 0.81 -3.91
CA THR A 44 -11.29 1.40 -4.46
C THR A 44 -11.08 2.89 -4.75
N HIS A 45 -11.29 3.27 -6.02
CA HIS A 45 -11.29 4.66 -6.45
C HIS A 45 -12.58 5.38 -6.00
N SER A 46 -12.55 6.71 -5.96
CA SER A 46 -13.74 7.52 -5.64
C SER A 46 -14.90 7.36 -6.63
N SER A 47 -14.62 6.82 -7.82
CA SER A 47 -15.60 6.43 -8.83
C SER A 47 -16.20 5.04 -8.60
N GLU A 48 -15.99 4.46 -7.42
CA GLU A 48 -16.40 3.10 -7.02
C GLU A 48 -15.75 1.95 -7.81
N GLU A 49 -14.77 2.26 -8.67
CA GLU A 49 -14.04 1.24 -9.42
C GLU A 49 -12.93 0.60 -8.57
N ALA A 50 -12.83 -0.73 -8.64
CA ALA A 50 -11.76 -1.50 -8.00
C ALA A 50 -10.54 -1.60 -8.93
N ILE A 51 -9.38 -1.25 -8.41
CA ILE A 51 -8.11 -1.26 -9.12
C ILE A 51 -7.18 -2.23 -8.42
N ILE A 52 -6.68 -3.20 -9.15
CA ILE A 52 -5.74 -4.22 -8.65
C ILE A 52 -4.34 -3.86 -9.13
N TYR A 53 -3.43 -3.75 -8.18
CA TYR A 53 -2.00 -3.63 -8.44
C TYR A 53 -1.33 -4.93 -7.99
N ALA A 54 -0.79 -5.67 -8.94
CA ALA A 54 0.03 -6.85 -8.68
C ALA A 54 1.50 -6.48 -8.66
N ALA A 55 2.23 -6.98 -7.66
CA ALA A 55 3.68 -6.94 -7.72
C ALA A 55 4.14 -7.78 -8.92
N GLY A 56 4.77 -7.14 -9.91
CA GLY A 56 5.51 -7.87 -10.93
C GLY A 56 6.58 -8.73 -10.29
N ASP A 57 6.92 -9.87 -10.89
CA ASP A 57 7.76 -10.94 -10.31
C ASP A 57 9.18 -10.51 -9.88
N GLU A 58 9.60 -9.27 -10.12
CA GLU A 58 10.94 -8.81 -9.79
C GLU A 58 10.95 -7.93 -8.53
N ILE A 59 11.52 -8.52 -7.48
CA ILE A 59 12.04 -7.91 -6.24
C ILE A 59 11.01 -7.71 -5.11
N ILE A 60 10.66 -8.82 -4.45
CA ILE A 60 10.22 -8.77 -3.05
C ILE A 60 11.41 -8.31 -2.20
N ARG A 61 11.37 -7.07 -1.71
CA ARG A 61 12.14 -6.68 -0.53
C ARG A 61 11.41 -7.21 0.70
N GLN A 62 12.10 -8.05 1.45
CA GLN A 62 11.64 -8.66 2.68
C GLN A 62 11.40 -7.57 3.72
N PHE A 63 10.16 -7.39 4.16
CA PHE A 63 9.86 -6.63 5.37
C PHE A 63 9.70 -7.61 6.52
N SER A 64 10.63 -7.58 7.46
CA SER A 64 10.47 -8.25 8.75
C SER A 64 9.39 -7.51 9.54
N LEU A 65 8.29 -8.19 9.84
CA LEU A 65 7.35 -7.73 10.86
C LEU A 65 7.96 -7.98 12.23
N ASN A 66 7.86 -6.99 13.12
CA ASN A 66 8.39 -7.07 14.47
C ASN A 66 7.91 -8.35 15.16
N GLU A 67 8.87 -9.07 15.74
CA GLU A 67 8.64 -10.19 16.62
C GLU A 67 7.81 -9.74 17.82
N LYS A 68 6.53 -10.17 17.80
CA LYS A 68 5.54 -10.20 18.87
C LYS A 68 5.52 -9.03 19.86
N GLY A 69 4.40 -8.31 19.84
CA GLY A 69 3.97 -7.50 20.98
C GLY A 69 3.93 -8.34 22.26
N GLU A 70 4.61 -7.85 23.28
CA GLU A 70 4.44 -8.29 24.66
C GLU A 70 3.53 -7.28 25.39
N LEU A 71 2.69 -7.83 26.27
CA LEU A 71 1.68 -7.15 27.10
C LEU A 71 2.32 -6.22 28.14
#